data_AF-A0A178T3X2-F1
#
_entry.id   AF-A0A178T3X2-F1
#
_cell.length_a   1.000
_cell.length_b   1.000
_cell.length_c   1.000
_cell.angle_alpha   90.00
_cell.angle_beta   90.00
_cell.angle_gamma   90.00
#
_symmetry.space_group_name_H-M   'P 1'
#
loop_
_entity.id
_entity.type
_entity.pdbx_description
1 polymer ?
#
loop_
_entity_poly.entity_id
_entity_poly.type
_entity_poly.pdbx_seq_one_letter_code
_entity_poly.pdbx_strand_id
1 'polypeptide(L)'
;MEKVKITPEQAEAIEKWKGMANNKQILHAFIGNGKEYGWLDELECLKSLSFDEMALVLCGWYEIATEKERRKWAAIGRRVGEFKKGDIVRVVDKGDSNLQVGEIGELGNSCGNAFKVNDRLKTVKGGNFELICPVEHRFDLKEDE
;
A
#
# COMPACT_ATOMS: atom_id res chain seq x y z
N MET A 1 -15.44 -12.63 -4.82
CA MET A 1 -14.23 -13.12 -4.13
C MET A 1 -13.19 -12.01 -4.22
N GLU A 2 -12.63 -11.56 -3.10
CA GLU A 2 -11.58 -10.53 -3.10
C GLU A 2 -10.31 -11.08 -3.78
N LYS A 3 -9.51 -10.22 -4.42
CA LYS A 3 -8.22 -10.64 -5.01
C LYS A 3 -7.20 -10.87 -3.90
N VAL A 4 -6.29 -11.83 -4.11
CA VAL A 4 -5.17 -12.06 -3.19
C VAL A 4 -4.24 -10.84 -3.24
N LYS A 5 -3.90 -10.27 -2.08
CA LYS A 5 -2.95 -9.15 -1.99
C LYS A 5 -1.55 -9.73 -1.85
N ILE A 6 -0.68 -9.42 -2.79
CA ILE A 6 0.71 -9.86 -2.74
C ILE A 6 1.67 -8.67 -2.73
N THR A 7 2.88 -8.89 -2.22
CA THR A 7 3.96 -7.91 -2.24
C THR A 7 4.60 -7.86 -3.63
N PRO A 8 5.35 -6.78 -3.95
CA PRO A 8 6.15 -6.72 -5.18
C PRO A 8 7.16 -7.88 -5.28
N GLU A 9 7.80 -8.22 -4.16
CA GLU A 9 8.76 -9.34 -4.08
C GLU A 9 8.09 -10.68 -4.40
N GLN A 10 6.90 -10.93 -3.86
CA GLN A 10 6.13 -12.12 -4.20
C GLN A 10 5.77 -12.13 -5.69
N ALA A 11 5.31 -11.00 -6.24
CA ALA A 11 4.97 -10.88 -7.65
C ALA A 11 6.17 -11.19 -8.57
N GLU A 12 7.35 -10.67 -8.23
CA GLU A 12 8.60 -10.95 -8.94
C GLU A 12 9.00 -12.43 -8.85
N ALA A 13 8.92 -13.02 -7.65
CA ALA A 13 9.20 -14.44 -7.43
C ALA A 13 8.26 -15.34 -8.25
N ILE A 14 6.97 -15.00 -8.33
CA ILE A 14 5.97 -15.73 -9.13
C ILE A 14 6.30 -15.65 -10.62
N GLU A 15 6.60 -14.46 -11.14
CA GLU A 15 6.92 -14.30 -12.57
C GLU A 15 8.23 -14.99 -12.94
N LYS A 16 9.23 -14.93 -12.05
CA LYS A 16 10.47 -15.69 -12.20
C LYS A 16 10.19 -17.20 -12.26
N TRP A 17 9.37 -17.71 -11.33
CA TRP A 17 9.05 -19.14 -11.29
C TRP A 17 8.24 -19.61 -12.50
N LYS A 18 7.29 -18.80 -12.98
CA LYS A 18 6.55 -19.05 -14.24
C LYS A 18 7.47 -19.10 -15.46
N GLY A 19 8.58 -18.36 -15.45
CA GLY A 19 9.62 -18.47 -16.48
C GLY A 19 10.35 -19.82 -16.49
N MET A 20 10.32 -20.56 -15.37
CA MET A 20 11.06 -21.82 -15.18
C MET A 20 10.17 -23.07 -15.20
N ALA A 21 8.89 -22.95 -14.86
CA ALA A 21 7.98 -24.08 -14.71
C ALA A 21 6.52 -23.68 -15.00
N ASN A 22 5.68 -24.65 -15.34
CA ASN A 22 4.24 -24.42 -15.50
C ASN A 22 3.52 -24.41 -14.14
N ASN A 23 2.30 -23.84 -14.09
CA ASN A 23 1.52 -23.70 -12.86
C ASN A 23 1.33 -25.01 -12.07
N LYS A 24 1.19 -26.16 -12.74
CA LYS A 24 1.05 -27.46 -12.07
C LYS A 24 2.32 -27.87 -11.35
N GLN A 25 3.47 -27.70 -12.01
CA GLN A 25 4.78 -27.98 -11.41
C GLN A 25 5.07 -27.05 -10.24
N ILE A 26 4.75 -25.76 -10.40
CA ILE A 26 4.90 -24.76 -9.34
C ILE A 26 4.06 -25.14 -8.11
N LEU A 27 2.78 -25.44 -8.30
CA LEU A 27 1.88 -25.79 -7.20
C LEU A 27 2.32 -27.08 -6.49
N HIS A 28 2.78 -28.09 -7.24
CA HIS A 28 3.31 -29.33 -6.67
C HIS A 28 4.54 -29.08 -5.79
N ALA A 29 5.49 -28.29 -6.29
CA ALA A 29 6.70 -27.93 -5.55
C ALA A 29 6.41 -27.06 -4.31
N PHE A 30 5.43 -26.15 -4.42
CA PHE A 30 4.93 -25.35 -3.30
C PHE A 30 4.34 -26.23 -2.19
N ILE A 31 3.46 -27.18 -2.55
CA ILE A 31 2.86 -28.14 -1.60
C ILE A 31 3.92 -29.03 -0.94
N GLY A 32 4.91 -29.47 -1.71
CA GLY A 32 6.00 -30.30 -1.20
C GLY A 32 6.97 -29.57 -0.27
N ASN A 33 6.75 -28.29 0.02
CA ASN A 33 7.70 -27.43 0.73
C ASN A 33 9.11 -27.57 0.15
N GLY A 34 9.24 -27.70 -1.18
CA GLY A 34 10.52 -27.80 -1.92
C GLY A 34 11.52 -28.82 -1.38
N LYS A 35 11.06 -29.82 -0.63
CA LYS A 35 11.89 -30.93 -0.12
C LYS A 35 12.50 -31.77 -1.24
N GLU A 36 11.95 -31.69 -2.44
CA GLU A 36 12.36 -32.51 -3.59
C GLU A 36 13.32 -31.81 -4.56
N TYR A 37 13.37 -30.47 -4.57
CA TYR A 37 14.13 -29.70 -5.57
C TYR A 37 15.04 -28.60 -5.01
N GLY A 38 15.03 -28.36 -3.69
CA GLY A 38 15.71 -27.23 -3.07
C GLY A 38 14.98 -25.92 -3.36
N TRP A 39 14.65 -25.14 -2.34
CA TRP A 39 14.12 -23.79 -2.57
C TRP A 39 15.27 -22.89 -3.01
N LEU A 40 15.03 -22.06 -4.01
CA LEU A 40 15.81 -20.84 -4.20
C LEU A 40 15.42 -19.86 -3.08
N ASP A 41 16.38 -19.18 -2.46
CA ASP A 41 16.14 -18.19 -1.40
C ASP A 41 15.08 -17.15 -1.81
N GLU A 42 15.05 -16.80 -3.10
CA GLU A 42 14.13 -15.83 -3.71
C GLU A 42 12.66 -16.29 -3.71
N LEU A 43 12.40 -17.58 -3.52
CA LEU A 43 11.04 -18.12 -3.43
C LEU A 43 10.54 -18.17 -1.97
N GLU A 44 11.39 -17.89 -0.97
CA GLU A 44 10.99 -17.95 0.44
C GLU A 44 9.85 -17.00 0.78
N CYS A 45 9.77 -15.83 0.13
CA CYS A 45 8.70 -14.87 0.30
C CYS A 45 7.30 -15.47 0.04
N LEU A 46 7.22 -16.51 -0.80
CA LEU A 46 5.98 -17.21 -1.15
C LEU A 46 5.52 -18.17 -0.05
N LYS A 47 6.38 -18.60 0.88
CA LYS A 47 6.02 -19.50 2.00
C LYS A 47 4.94 -18.91 2.92
N SER A 48 4.78 -17.58 2.89
CA SER A 48 3.74 -16.87 3.63
C SER A 48 2.33 -17.01 3.02
N LEU A 49 2.22 -17.46 1.76
CA LEU A 49 0.93 -17.70 1.10
C LEU A 49 0.35 -19.05 1.54
N SER A 50 -0.96 -19.12 1.69
CA SER A 50 -1.69 -20.40 1.79
C SER A 50 -1.77 -21.10 0.42
N PHE A 51 -2.16 -22.38 0.43
CA PHE A 51 -2.36 -23.13 -0.81
C PHE A 51 -3.42 -22.52 -1.72
N ASP A 52 -4.52 -22.05 -1.14
CA ASP A 52 -5.62 -21.42 -1.89
C ASP A 52 -5.16 -20.08 -2.48
N GLU A 53 -4.42 -19.27 -1.72
CA GLU A 53 -3.84 -18.03 -2.20
C GLU A 53 -2.86 -18.27 -3.34
N MET A 54 -1.97 -19.26 -3.22
CA MET A 54 -1.03 -19.62 -4.26
C MET A 54 -1.76 -20.06 -5.54
N ALA A 55 -2.80 -20.88 -5.42
CA ALA A 55 -3.60 -21.30 -6.57
C ALA A 55 -4.27 -20.10 -7.27
N LEU A 56 -4.90 -19.22 -6.50
CA LEU A 56 -5.52 -17.98 -7.02
C LEU A 56 -4.50 -17.08 -7.72
N VAL A 57 -3.32 -16.91 -7.11
CA VAL A 57 -2.21 -16.14 -7.66
C VAL A 57 -1.74 -16.70 -9.00
N LEU A 58 -1.56 -18.01 -9.12
CA LEU A 58 -1.15 -18.67 -10.37
C LEU A 58 -2.22 -18.55 -11.47
N CYS A 59 -3.49 -18.42 -11.10
CA CYS A 59 -4.60 -18.10 -12.01
C CYS A 59 -4.67 -16.60 -12.37
N GLY A 60 -3.77 -15.76 -11.88
CA GLY A 60 -3.78 -14.31 -12.12
C GLY A 60 -4.78 -13.54 -11.27
N TRP A 61 -5.34 -14.17 -10.23
CA TRP A 61 -6.35 -13.58 -9.35
C TRP A 61 -5.72 -12.86 -8.14
N TYR A 62 -4.79 -11.95 -8.41
CA TYR A 62 -4.08 -11.19 -7.39
C TYR A 62 -4.02 -9.68 -7.70
N GLU A 63 -3.66 -8.89 -6.69
CA GLU A 63 -3.30 -7.49 -6.80
C GLU A 63 -1.99 -7.22 -6.06
N ILE A 64 -1.07 -6.49 -6.68
CA ILE A 64 0.15 -6.04 -6.02
C ILE A 64 -0.22 -4.86 -5.12
N ALA A 65 0.11 -4.93 -3.83
CA ALA A 65 -0.30 -3.93 -2.85
C ALA A 65 0.09 -2.49 -3.26
N THR A 66 1.28 -2.31 -3.83
CA THR A 66 1.77 -1.01 -4.33
C THR A 66 0.96 -0.49 -5.51
N GLU A 67 0.51 -1.36 -6.41
CA GLU A 67 -0.30 -1.00 -7.57
C GLU A 67 -1.72 -0.59 -7.16
N LYS A 68 -2.30 -1.26 -6.15
CA LYS A 68 -3.59 -0.86 -5.58
C LYS A 68 -3.52 0.55 -5.02
N GLU A 69 -2.50 0.84 -4.24
CA GLU A 69 -2.30 2.18 -3.67
C GLU A 69 -2.08 3.21 -4.77
N ARG A 70 -1.22 2.91 -5.76
CA ARG A 70 -1.01 3.77 -6.92
C ARG A 70 -2.31 4.13 -7.65
N ARG A 71 -3.22 3.17 -7.84
CA ARG A 71 -4.52 3.40 -8.48
C ARG A 71 -5.44 4.30 -7.66
N LYS A 72 -5.46 4.16 -6.33
CA LYS A 72 -6.25 5.05 -5.46
C LYS A 72 -5.79 6.50 -5.59
N TRP A 73 -4.48 6.75 -5.53
CA TRP A 73 -3.91 8.09 -5.67
C TRP A 73 -4.07 8.63 -7.10
N ALA A 74 -3.88 7.79 -8.12
CA ALA A 74 -4.09 8.19 -9.51
C ALA A 74 -5.55 8.56 -9.81
N ALA A 75 -6.52 7.91 -9.17
CA ALA A 75 -7.95 8.22 -9.32
C ALA A 75 -8.31 9.65 -8.85
N ILE A 76 -7.52 10.22 -7.93
CA ILE A 76 -7.65 11.62 -7.49
C ILE A 76 -6.64 12.55 -8.17
N GLY A 77 -5.96 12.07 -9.23
CA GLY A 77 -5.00 12.86 -10.00
C GLY A 77 -3.67 13.16 -9.30
N ARG A 78 -3.25 12.32 -8.34
CA ARG A 78 -2.06 12.55 -7.50
C ARG A 78 -1.09 11.37 -7.49
N ARG A 79 0.17 11.62 -7.12
CA ARG A 79 1.17 10.55 -6.82
C ARG A 79 0.92 9.97 -5.43
N VAL A 80 1.39 8.74 -5.21
CA VAL A 80 1.29 8.10 -3.89
C VAL A 80 2.01 8.96 -2.85
N GLY A 81 1.29 9.33 -1.79
CA GLY A 81 1.81 10.18 -0.72
C GLY A 81 1.89 11.68 -1.06
N GLU A 82 1.30 12.11 -2.17
CA GLU A 82 1.24 13.53 -2.53
C GLU A 82 0.14 14.25 -1.75
N PHE A 83 0.47 14.70 -0.54
CA PHE A 83 -0.40 15.53 0.28
C PHE A 83 -0.31 17.01 -0.11
N LYS A 84 -1.44 17.71 -0.04
CA LYS A 84 -1.56 19.15 -0.30
C LYS A 84 -2.15 19.85 0.93
N LYS A 85 -1.89 21.15 1.02
CA LYS A 85 -2.57 22.03 1.97
C LYS A 85 -4.09 21.93 1.76
N GLY A 86 -4.84 21.83 2.84
CA GLY A 86 -6.28 21.70 2.83
C GLY A 86 -6.77 20.25 2.74
N ASP A 87 -5.89 19.25 2.64
CA ASP A 87 -6.32 17.84 2.73
C ASP A 87 -6.84 17.54 4.14
N ILE A 88 -7.92 16.76 4.23
CA ILE A 88 -8.36 16.17 5.49
C ILE A 88 -7.66 14.82 5.64
N VAL A 89 -6.97 14.63 6.77
CA VAL A 89 -6.21 13.42 7.05
C VAL A 89 -6.52 12.86 8.42
N ARG A 90 -6.18 11.58 8.60
CA ARG A 90 -6.19 10.88 9.88
C ARG A 90 -4.77 10.51 10.27
N VAL A 91 -4.41 10.75 11.54
CA VAL A 91 -3.13 10.31 12.10
C VAL A 91 -3.12 8.79 12.21
N VAL A 92 -2.18 8.13 11.55
CA VAL A 92 -1.97 6.66 11.67
C VAL A 92 -0.76 6.33 12.53
N ASP A 93 0.20 7.24 12.62
CA ASP A 93 1.35 7.16 13.52
C ASP A 93 1.62 8.56 14.11
N LYS A 94 1.85 8.64 15.42
CA LYS A 94 2.17 9.92 16.04
C LYS A 94 3.65 10.28 15.91
N GLY A 95 4.55 9.33 15.67
CA GLY A 95 6.00 9.54 15.78
C GLY A 95 6.36 10.27 17.09
N ASP A 96 7.20 11.30 17.00
CA ASP A 96 7.57 12.18 18.12
C ASP A 96 6.56 13.32 18.37
N SER A 97 5.41 13.30 17.70
CA SER A 97 4.38 14.32 17.88
C SER A 97 3.47 14.01 19.07
N ASN A 98 2.85 15.07 19.59
CA ASN A 98 1.80 14.98 20.61
C ASN A 98 0.40 14.79 20.00
N LEU A 99 0.30 14.25 18.78
CA LEU A 99 -0.99 13.89 18.17
C LEU A 99 -1.44 12.51 18.67
N GLN A 100 -2.75 12.27 18.63
CA GLN A 100 -3.31 10.95 18.92
C GLN A 100 -3.51 10.18 17.62
N VAL A 101 -3.15 8.89 17.62
CA VAL A 101 -3.52 7.99 16.53
C VAL A 101 -5.05 7.97 16.42
N GLY A 102 -5.56 8.16 15.21
CA GLY A 102 -6.98 8.33 14.92
C GLY A 102 -7.47 9.78 14.92
N GLU A 103 -6.67 10.76 15.36
CA GLU A 103 -7.03 12.18 15.29
C GLU A 103 -7.19 12.61 13.82
N ILE A 104 -8.28 13.33 13.52
CA ILE A 104 -8.57 13.86 12.19
C ILE A 104 -8.35 15.37 12.19
N GLY A 105 -7.75 15.88 11.12
CA GLY A 105 -7.70 17.31 10.91
C GLY A 105 -7.25 17.68 9.50
N GLU A 106 -7.29 18.98 9.25
CA GLU A 106 -6.85 19.57 7.99
C GLU A 106 -5.34 19.81 7.99
N LEU A 107 -4.68 19.48 6.86
CA LEU A 107 -3.29 19.82 6.63
C LEU A 107 -3.10 21.31 6.34
N GLY A 108 -2.44 22.01 7.25
CA GLY A 108 -2.02 23.41 7.07
C GLY A 108 -0.75 23.57 6.22
N ASN A 109 -0.24 24.82 6.15
CA ASN A 109 1.00 25.14 5.43
C ASN A 109 2.18 24.24 5.86
N SER A 110 2.92 23.76 4.86
CA SER A 110 4.16 23.00 5.05
C SER A 110 5.28 23.89 5.61
N CYS A 111 5.79 23.61 6.80
CA CYS A 111 7.10 24.08 7.22
C CYS A 111 8.11 22.95 6.95
N GLY A 112 8.64 22.88 5.72
CA GLY A 112 9.40 21.71 5.26
C GLY A 112 8.49 20.49 5.07
N ASN A 113 8.94 19.28 5.46
CA ASN A 113 8.15 18.03 5.34
C ASN A 113 7.00 17.92 6.34
N ALA A 114 6.56 19.01 6.97
CA ALA A 114 5.66 18.94 8.09
C ALA A 114 4.37 19.69 7.90
N PHE A 115 3.26 18.99 8.12
CA PHE A 115 1.93 19.54 8.02
C PHE A 115 1.36 19.78 9.41
N LYS A 116 0.69 20.92 9.58
CA LYS A 116 -0.07 21.23 10.80
C LYS A 116 -1.42 20.54 10.71
N VAL A 117 -1.85 19.86 11.77
CA VAL A 117 -3.19 19.23 11.85
C VAL A 117 -4.00 19.98 12.90
N ASN A 118 -5.06 20.66 12.46
CA ASN A 118 -5.81 21.64 13.24
C ASN A 118 -4.93 22.83 13.69
N ASP A 119 -5.52 23.91 14.21
CA ASP A 119 -4.82 25.16 14.60
C ASP A 119 -3.75 24.96 15.71
N ARG A 120 -3.50 23.71 16.11
CA ARG A 120 -2.41 23.26 16.96
C ARG A 120 -1.16 23.14 16.10
N LEU A 121 -0.33 24.19 16.10
CA LEU A 121 1.04 24.26 15.58
C LEU A 121 1.91 23.01 15.89
N LYS A 122 1.68 21.89 15.20
CA LYS A 122 2.43 20.65 15.41
C LYS A 122 2.85 20.05 14.09
N THR A 123 4.15 20.11 13.87
CA THR A 123 4.91 19.61 12.74
C THR A 123 5.02 18.09 12.83
N VAL A 124 4.34 17.35 11.96
CA VAL A 124 4.59 15.90 11.78
C VAL A 124 5.30 15.71 10.46
N LYS A 125 6.50 15.10 10.46
CA LYS A 125 7.23 14.82 9.22
C LYS A 125 6.44 13.81 8.37
N GLY A 126 6.31 14.11 7.08
CA GLY A 126 5.47 13.41 6.12
C GLY A 126 5.73 11.90 6.12
N GLY A 127 4.63 11.14 6.15
CA GLY A 127 4.63 9.68 6.23
C GLY A 127 3.55 9.11 7.16
N ASN A 128 3.04 9.89 8.11
CA ASN A 128 2.25 9.34 9.21
C ASN A 128 0.73 9.62 9.14
N PHE A 129 0.22 9.88 7.95
CA PHE A 129 -1.16 10.26 7.72
C PHE A 129 -1.83 9.36 6.68
N GLU A 130 -3.10 9.07 6.91
CA GLU A 130 -4.02 8.53 5.91
C GLU A 130 -4.86 9.67 5.33
N LEU A 131 -4.91 9.79 4.00
CA LEU A 131 -5.76 10.77 3.33
C LEU A 131 -7.24 10.35 3.47
N ILE A 132 -8.04 11.21 4.08
CA ILE A 132 -9.50 11.01 4.23
C ILE A 132 -10.25 11.73 3.10
N CYS A 133 -9.89 12.97 2.82
CA CYS A 133 -10.50 13.75 1.75
C CYS A 133 -9.45 14.68 1.10
N PRO A 134 -9.19 14.56 -0.21
CA PRO A 134 -8.32 15.50 -0.91
C PRO A 134 -8.96 16.89 -0.97
N VAL A 135 -8.13 17.94 -0.89
CA VAL A 135 -8.59 19.34 -0.91
C VAL A 135 -9.46 19.66 -2.12
N GLU A 136 -9.18 19.08 -3.29
CA GLU A 136 -9.93 19.31 -4.53
C GLU A 136 -11.36 18.72 -4.50
N HIS A 137 -11.68 17.85 -3.52
CA HIS A 137 -13.00 17.25 -3.36
C HIS A 137 -13.77 17.82 -2.15
N ARG A 138 -13.25 18.88 -1.52
CA ARG A 138 -13.88 19.51 -0.36
C ARG A 138 -15.00 20.47 -0.79
N PHE A 139 -16.22 20.19 -0.35
CA PHE A 139 -17.38 21.04 -0.61
C PHE A 139 -17.40 22.33 0.22
N ASP A 140 -16.66 22.38 1.33
CA ASP A 140 -16.64 23.52 2.25
C ASP A 140 -15.68 24.63 1.80
N LEU A 141 -14.78 24.33 0.86
CA LEU A 141 -13.94 25.32 0.20
C LEU A 141 -14.72 25.91 -0.97
N LYS A 142 -14.94 27.22 -0.95
CA LYS A 142 -15.44 27.92 -2.13
C LYS A 142 -14.29 27.96 -3.14
N GLU A 143 -14.57 27.57 -4.39
CA GLU A 143 -13.71 28.04 -5.48
C GLU A 143 -13.79 29.56 -5.44
N ASP A 144 -12.64 30.22 -5.27
CA ASP A 144 -12.56 31.67 -5.38
C ASP A 144 -12.96 32.02 -6.84
N GLU A 145 -14.24 32.35 -7.06
CA GLU A 145 -14.72 33.08 -8.26
C GLU A 145 -14.24 34.53 -8.26
#